data_AF-A0A1G0ZLR5-F1
#
_entry.id   AF-A0A1G0ZLR5-F1
#
_cell.length_a   1.000
_cell.length_b   1.000
_cell.length_c   1.000
_cell.angle_alpha   90.00
_cell.angle_beta   90.00
_cell.angle_gamma   90.00
#
_symmetry.space_group_name_H-M   'P 1'
#
loop_
_entity.id
_entity.type
_entity.pdbx_description
1 polymer ?
#
loop_
_entity_poly.entity_id
_entity_poly.type
_entity_poly.pdbx_seq_one_letter_code
_entity_poly.pdbx_strand_id
1 'polypeptide(L)'
;MLSSIANTCGELEREVKSRPYNVVEAFVMMTFCLAVLWLVIYPYGQLMRIKAAELAGCILLGLGAIYVLFRSPFIHKDTLSSWGLGNPAALYASICRRSMVDRIILSCGVFLIITILAYLYYFAWQEATRFTFNLNRETAVRIQATGPGKVMILLSGFVMATFFVTCVARYDNFISALFTAFKIILVLGTLEYLAAFAVMGKAAFADFSPRHFALNLFGYMFWGALQQLLFSSYFGTRFRKGFAPATDPVRQWQKRLWVSILNGSFFGMIHINSWGLVAICWLLGTILSWVFMEDRNRNLVALGLVHGFLGSSTGWLFAARKAGGFRIVMGVGPGHMKGFDLPTVIVVLAIILVHLLVIFYLLRRYPAIPHGTVRK
;
A
#
# COMPACT_ATOMS: atom_id res chain seq x y z
N MET A 1 -0.31 17.73 -27.96
CA MET A 1 -0.75 17.87 -26.55
C MET A 1 -0.97 16.48 -25.97
N LEU A 2 -0.44 16.20 -24.77
CA LEU A 2 -0.73 14.94 -24.08
C LEU A 2 -2.16 15.00 -23.53
N SER A 3 -2.94 13.95 -23.73
CA SER A 3 -4.32 13.88 -23.22
C SER A 3 -4.35 13.87 -21.69
N SER A 4 -5.30 14.60 -21.12
CA SER A 4 -5.60 14.64 -19.69
C SER A 4 -7.09 14.38 -19.47
N ILE A 5 -7.42 13.86 -18.29
CA ILE A 5 -8.80 13.69 -17.84
C ILE A 5 -8.94 14.23 -16.42
N ALA A 6 -10.13 14.72 -16.08
CA ALA A 6 -10.46 15.03 -14.69
C ALA A 6 -10.63 13.74 -13.89
N ASN A 7 -9.92 13.60 -12.76
CA ASN A 7 -10.13 12.49 -11.82
C ASN A 7 -11.43 12.67 -11.02
N THR A 8 -11.77 11.76 -10.11
CA THR A 8 -12.98 11.88 -9.26
C THR A 8 -13.04 13.20 -8.47
N CYS A 9 -11.89 13.81 -8.16
CA CYS A 9 -11.78 15.11 -7.49
C CYS A 9 -11.85 16.33 -8.44
N GLY A 10 -11.96 16.13 -9.75
CA GLY A 10 -11.94 17.21 -10.73
C GLY A 10 -10.54 17.69 -11.12
N GLU A 11 -9.49 17.15 -10.53
CA GLU A 11 -8.11 17.50 -10.86
C GLU A 11 -7.71 16.84 -12.18
N LEU A 12 -6.99 17.56 -13.04
CA LEU A 12 -6.52 17.03 -14.30
C LEU A 12 -5.31 16.12 -14.09
N GLU A 13 -5.42 14.89 -14.57
CA GLU A 13 -4.33 13.92 -14.59
C GLU A 13 -4.08 13.43 -16.02
N ARG A 14 -2.81 13.16 -16.34
CA ARG A 14 -2.43 12.58 -17.64
C ARG A 14 -3.03 11.19 -17.78
N GLU A 15 -3.66 10.94 -18.92
CA GLU A 15 -4.27 9.65 -19.23
C GLU A 15 -4.49 9.51 -20.74
N VAL A 16 -4.14 8.35 -21.29
CA VAL A 16 -4.34 8.03 -22.72
C VAL A 16 -5.40 6.95 -22.94
N LYS A 17 -5.85 6.29 -21.86
CA LYS A 17 -6.89 5.26 -21.86
C LYS A 17 -8.24 5.82 -21.47
N SER A 18 -9.28 5.10 -21.89
CA SER A 18 -10.64 5.46 -21.52
C SER A 18 -10.89 5.18 -20.03
N ARG A 19 -11.94 5.81 -19.50
CA ARG A 19 -12.40 5.56 -18.13
C ARG A 19 -12.80 4.09 -17.90
N PRO A 20 -13.59 3.44 -18.78
CA PRO A 20 -13.89 2.02 -18.62
C PRO A 20 -12.63 1.13 -18.61
N TYR A 21 -11.63 1.45 -19.44
CA TYR A 21 -10.37 0.69 -19.46
C TYR A 21 -9.68 0.72 -18.09
N ASN A 22 -9.59 1.88 -17.45
CA ASN A 22 -9.04 2.01 -16.11
C ASN A 22 -9.78 1.14 -15.07
N VAL A 23 -11.13 1.15 -15.10
CA VAL A 23 -11.94 0.34 -14.18
C VAL A 23 -11.76 -1.16 -14.45
N VAL A 24 -11.80 -1.57 -15.72
CA VAL A 24 -11.60 -2.97 -16.12
C VAL A 24 -10.22 -3.45 -15.70
N GLU A 25 -9.15 -2.68 -15.95
CA GLU A 25 -7.79 -3.05 -15.55
C GLU A 25 -7.67 -3.24 -14.04
N ALA A 26 -8.27 -2.36 -13.24
CA ALA A 26 -8.30 -2.52 -11.79
C ALA A 26 -8.98 -3.83 -11.39
N PHE A 27 -10.20 -4.10 -11.88
CA PHE A 27 -10.92 -5.33 -11.54
C PHE A 27 -10.22 -6.59 -12.05
N VAL A 28 -9.62 -6.57 -13.23
CA VAL A 28 -8.82 -7.69 -13.76
C VAL A 28 -7.66 -8.00 -12.82
N MET A 29 -6.91 -7.00 -12.39
CA MET A 29 -5.78 -7.21 -11.48
C MET A 29 -6.23 -7.67 -10.09
N MET A 30 -7.34 -7.13 -9.57
CA MET A 30 -7.93 -7.63 -8.30
C MET A 30 -8.35 -9.09 -8.39
N THR A 31 -9.04 -9.44 -9.47
CA THR A 31 -9.50 -10.82 -9.74
C THR A 31 -8.31 -11.76 -9.90
N PHE A 32 -7.28 -11.34 -10.63
CA PHE A 32 -6.03 -12.09 -10.79
C PHE A 32 -5.38 -12.37 -9.43
N CYS A 33 -5.19 -11.37 -8.59
CA CYS A 33 -4.61 -11.55 -7.25
C CYS A 33 -5.44 -12.51 -6.40
N LEU A 34 -6.76 -12.34 -6.35
CA LEU A 34 -7.64 -13.22 -5.58
C LEU A 34 -7.65 -14.65 -6.13
N ALA A 35 -7.69 -14.83 -7.44
CA ALA A 35 -7.66 -16.15 -8.06
C ALA A 35 -6.34 -16.88 -7.77
N VAL A 36 -5.19 -16.21 -7.93
CA VAL A 36 -3.89 -16.82 -7.63
C VAL A 36 -3.77 -17.17 -6.14
N LEU A 37 -4.16 -16.26 -5.26
CA LEU A 37 -4.10 -16.53 -3.81
C LEU A 37 -5.04 -17.67 -3.41
N TRP A 38 -6.31 -17.61 -3.81
CA TRP A 38 -7.36 -18.45 -3.22
C TRP A 38 -7.75 -19.67 -4.05
N LEU A 39 -7.45 -19.69 -5.35
CA LEU A 39 -7.73 -20.84 -6.23
C LEU A 39 -6.46 -21.62 -6.59
N VAL A 40 -5.28 -21.03 -6.38
CA VAL A 40 -3.99 -21.71 -6.62
C VAL A 40 -3.25 -21.94 -5.31
N ILE A 41 -2.80 -20.88 -4.64
CA ILE A 41 -1.92 -21.01 -3.46
C ILE A 41 -2.66 -21.67 -2.30
N TYR A 42 -3.90 -21.28 -2.02
CA TYR A 42 -4.64 -21.82 -0.88
C TYR A 42 -4.92 -23.33 -0.99
N PRO A 43 -5.65 -23.83 -2.00
CA PRO A 43 -5.96 -25.26 -2.08
C PRO A 43 -4.70 -26.11 -2.31
N TYR A 44 -3.86 -25.77 -3.27
CA TYR A 44 -2.76 -26.64 -3.66
C TYR A 44 -1.49 -26.38 -2.84
N GLY A 45 -1.12 -25.11 -2.63
CA GLY A 45 0.07 -24.74 -1.87
C GLY A 45 -0.09 -24.96 -0.37
N GLN A 46 -1.19 -24.49 0.23
CA GLN A 46 -1.38 -24.52 1.68
C GLN A 46 -2.08 -25.80 2.17
N LEU A 47 -3.24 -26.17 1.61
CA LEU A 47 -3.98 -27.35 2.08
C LEU A 47 -3.31 -28.65 1.64
N MET A 48 -2.93 -28.78 0.37
CA MET A 48 -2.27 -29.99 -0.16
C MET A 48 -0.75 -30.00 0.00
N ARG A 49 -0.14 -28.90 0.47
CA ARG A 49 1.32 -28.75 0.65
C ARG A 49 2.16 -28.99 -0.61
N ILE A 50 1.61 -28.67 -1.78
CA ILE A 50 2.32 -28.78 -3.07
C ILE A 50 3.19 -27.54 -3.26
N LYS A 51 4.49 -27.65 -2.94
CA LYS A 51 5.48 -26.56 -3.08
C LYS A 51 5.53 -25.96 -4.49
N ALA A 52 5.32 -26.76 -5.52
CA ALA A 52 5.30 -26.30 -6.91
C ALA A 52 4.14 -25.31 -7.17
N ALA A 53 2.97 -25.53 -6.55
CA ALA A 53 1.82 -24.64 -6.68
C ALA A 53 2.03 -23.32 -5.91
N GLU A 54 2.65 -23.38 -4.72
CA GLU A 54 3.07 -22.19 -3.98
C GLU A 54 4.07 -21.36 -4.79
N LEU A 55 5.12 -21.99 -5.33
CA LEU A 55 6.10 -21.32 -6.18
C LEU A 55 5.48 -20.72 -7.44
N ALA A 56 4.63 -21.49 -8.15
CA ALA A 56 3.94 -21.00 -9.34
C ALA A 56 3.04 -19.80 -9.02
N GLY A 57 2.30 -19.86 -7.91
CA GLY A 57 1.50 -18.74 -7.43
C GLY A 57 2.34 -17.51 -7.09
N CYS A 58 3.47 -17.67 -6.41
CA CYS A 58 4.41 -16.57 -6.15
C CYS A 58 4.97 -15.96 -7.43
N ILE A 59 5.35 -16.78 -8.43
CA ILE A 59 5.80 -16.30 -9.74
C ILE A 59 4.71 -15.49 -10.43
N LEU A 60 3.47 -15.99 -10.45
CA LEU A 60 2.33 -15.29 -11.05
C LEU A 60 2.08 -13.93 -10.36
N LEU A 61 2.04 -13.89 -9.04
CA LEU A 61 1.90 -12.63 -8.29
C LEU A 61 3.08 -11.68 -8.56
N GLY A 62 4.30 -12.19 -8.68
CA GLY A 62 5.48 -11.44 -9.06
C GLY A 62 5.35 -10.81 -10.45
N LEU A 63 4.86 -11.57 -11.44
CA LEU A 63 4.56 -11.05 -12.78
C LEU A 63 3.46 -9.98 -12.74
N GLY A 64 2.42 -10.18 -11.92
CA GLY A 64 1.40 -9.17 -11.64
C GLY A 64 2.00 -7.88 -11.08
N ALA A 65 2.89 -7.98 -10.09
CA ALA A 65 3.60 -6.84 -9.51
C ALA A 65 4.47 -6.12 -10.55
N ILE A 66 5.18 -6.85 -11.42
CA ILE A 66 5.96 -6.28 -12.52
C ILE A 66 5.04 -5.52 -13.49
N TYR A 67 3.89 -6.10 -13.84
CA TYR A 67 2.91 -5.41 -14.69
C TYR A 67 2.44 -4.11 -14.02
N VAL A 68 2.04 -4.17 -12.76
CA VAL A 68 1.55 -3.03 -11.98
C VAL A 68 2.61 -1.93 -11.91
N LEU A 69 3.86 -2.26 -11.58
CA LEU A 69 4.90 -1.25 -11.29
C LEU A 69 5.53 -0.67 -12.56
N PHE A 70 5.63 -1.44 -13.65
CA PHE A 70 6.42 -1.02 -14.82
C PHE A 70 5.59 -0.92 -16.09
N ARG A 71 4.60 -1.79 -16.30
CA ARG A 71 3.84 -1.83 -17.56
C ARG A 71 2.64 -0.91 -17.54
N SER A 72 1.80 -0.99 -16.51
CA SER A 72 0.59 -0.18 -16.41
C SER A 72 0.87 1.33 -16.42
N PRO A 73 1.81 1.89 -15.61
CA PRO A 73 2.13 3.32 -15.65
C PRO A 73 2.53 3.79 -17.05
N PHE A 74 3.26 2.96 -17.80
CA PHE A 74 3.67 3.28 -19.16
C PHE A 74 2.50 3.29 -20.15
N ILE A 75 1.58 2.32 -20.04
CA ILE A 75 0.38 2.23 -20.87
C ILE A 75 -0.53 3.44 -20.65
N HIS A 76 -0.66 3.89 -19.40
CA HIS A 76 -1.52 5.01 -19.00
C HIS A 76 -0.82 6.38 -19.07
N LYS A 77 0.50 6.39 -19.23
CA LYS A 77 1.36 7.57 -19.12
C LYS A 77 1.20 8.29 -17.77
N ASP A 78 1.10 7.51 -16.71
CA ASP A 78 1.01 8.06 -15.36
C ASP A 78 2.28 8.82 -14.98
N THR A 79 2.11 9.83 -14.13
CA THR A 79 3.22 10.57 -13.53
C THR A 79 3.54 10.02 -12.14
N LEU A 80 4.78 10.21 -11.68
CA LEU A 80 5.17 9.89 -10.31
C LEU A 80 4.27 10.60 -9.29
N SER A 81 3.89 11.86 -9.56
CA SER A 81 2.96 12.62 -8.71
C SER A 81 1.58 11.97 -8.60
N SER A 82 1.01 11.46 -9.70
CA SER A 82 -0.26 10.72 -9.66
C SER A 82 -0.15 9.45 -8.82
N TRP A 83 1.04 8.87 -8.71
CA TRP A 83 1.31 7.72 -7.85
C TRP A 83 1.73 8.11 -6.43
N GLY A 84 1.72 9.40 -6.08
CA GLY A 84 2.18 9.89 -4.78
C GLY A 84 3.67 9.63 -4.51
N LEU A 85 4.45 9.38 -5.56
CA LEU A 85 5.89 9.15 -5.54
C LEU A 85 6.66 10.46 -5.72
N GLY A 86 7.82 10.52 -5.07
CA GLY A 86 8.81 11.57 -5.27
C GLY A 86 9.40 11.54 -6.67
N ASN A 87 10.08 12.62 -7.03
CA ASN A 87 10.84 12.70 -8.28
C ASN A 87 12.22 13.29 -7.96
N PRO A 88 13.32 12.51 -8.10
CA PRO A 88 14.67 12.99 -7.81
C PRO A 88 15.05 14.25 -8.59
N ALA A 89 14.62 14.37 -9.86
CA ALA A 89 14.87 15.55 -10.67
C ALA A 89 14.09 16.77 -10.16
N ALA A 90 12.86 16.57 -9.67
CA ALA A 90 12.08 17.64 -9.07
C ALA A 90 12.67 18.08 -7.72
N LEU A 91 13.14 17.14 -6.89
CA LEU A 91 13.86 17.43 -5.66
C LEU A 91 15.14 18.23 -5.95
N TYR A 92 15.97 17.77 -6.89
CA TYR A 92 17.17 18.47 -7.33
C TYR A 92 16.84 19.90 -7.82
N ALA A 93 15.86 20.05 -8.70
CA ALA A 93 15.42 21.36 -9.17
C ALA A 93 14.93 22.25 -8.02
N SER A 94 14.24 21.69 -7.02
CA SER A 94 13.78 22.44 -5.84
C SER A 94 14.94 22.92 -4.97
N ILE A 95 16.02 22.13 -4.85
CA ILE A 95 17.25 22.48 -4.14
C ILE A 95 17.99 23.59 -4.91
N CYS A 96 18.09 23.47 -6.23
CA CYS A 96 18.81 24.43 -7.06
C CYS A 96 18.14 25.80 -7.17
N ARG A 97 16.80 25.86 -7.18
CA ARG A 97 16.04 27.12 -7.36
C ARG A 97 15.86 27.95 -6.09
N ARG A 98 16.24 27.41 -4.92
CA ARG A 98 16.09 28.07 -3.62
C ARG A 98 17.29 28.98 -3.29
N SER A 99 17.13 29.83 -2.27
CA SER A 99 18.22 30.63 -1.71
C SER A 99 19.38 29.73 -1.21
N MET A 100 20.59 30.28 -1.05
CA MET A 100 21.74 29.49 -0.60
C MET A 100 21.51 28.84 0.77
N VAL A 101 20.88 29.58 1.69
CA VAL A 101 20.55 29.07 3.03
C VAL A 101 19.54 27.93 2.95
N ASP A 102 18.44 28.12 2.22
CA ASP A 102 17.42 27.08 2.04
C ASP A 102 17.97 25.83 1.34
N ARG A 103 18.88 26.02 0.38
CA ARG A 103 19.57 24.94 -0.32
C ARG A 103 20.39 24.10 0.65
N ILE A 104 21.17 24.73 1.52
CA ILE A 104 21.97 24.06 2.54
C ILE A 104 21.05 23.33 3.52
N ILE A 105 20.02 23.99 4.03
CA ILE A 105 19.05 23.38 4.97
C ILE A 105 18.40 22.14 4.35
N LEU A 106 17.86 22.24 3.13
CA LEU A 106 17.18 21.13 2.47
C LEU A 106 18.16 19.99 2.15
N SER A 107 19.36 20.30 1.65
CA SER A 107 20.36 19.28 1.31
C SER A 107 20.87 18.55 2.56
N CYS A 108 21.19 19.30 3.62
CA CYS A 108 21.59 18.72 4.90
C CYS A 108 20.46 17.89 5.52
N GLY A 109 19.20 18.36 5.43
CA GLY A 109 18.04 17.60 5.91
C GLY A 109 17.85 16.28 5.16
N VAL A 110 17.93 16.30 3.82
CA VAL A 110 17.86 15.09 2.99
C VAL A 110 19.00 14.12 3.33
N PHE A 111 20.24 14.62 3.39
CA PHE A 111 21.41 13.80 3.72
C PHE A 111 21.32 13.20 5.13
N LEU A 112 20.87 14.00 6.10
CA LEU A 112 20.67 13.55 7.48
C LEU A 112 19.64 12.43 7.55
N ILE A 113 18.50 12.58 6.88
CA ILE A 113 17.47 11.53 6.83
C ILE A 113 18.04 10.26 6.19
N ILE A 114 18.73 10.35 5.06
CA ILE A 114 19.37 9.19 4.40
C ILE A 114 20.31 8.47 5.37
N THR A 115 21.16 9.23 6.06
CA THR A 115 22.14 8.68 7.01
C THR A 115 21.45 8.00 8.19
N ILE A 116 20.42 8.64 8.76
CA ILE A 116 19.63 8.06 9.87
C ILE A 116 18.95 6.77 9.42
N LEU A 117 18.30 6.75 8.26
CA LEU A 117 17.62 5.56 7.74
C LEU A 117 18.61 4.42 7.45
N ALA A 118 19.76 4.73 6.86
CA ALA A 118 20.81 3.74 6.60
C ALA A 118 21.40 3.16 7.91
N TYR A 119 21.60 4.02 8.91
CA TYR A 119 22.01 3.61 10.24
C TYR A 119 20.97 2.70 10.89
N LEU A 120 19.69 3.10 10.90
CA LEU A 120 18.60 2.28 11.45
C LEU A 120 18.48 0.94 10.73
N TYR A 121 18.65 0.91 9.41
CA TYR A 121 18.68 -0.32 8.62
C TYR A 121 19.81 -1.26 9.07
N TYR A 122 21.01 -0.72 9.28
CA TYR A 122 22.16 -1.50 9.77
C TYR A 122 21.90 -2.10 11.16
N PHE A 123 21.33 -1.32 12.08
CA PHE A 123 21.01 -1.78 13.43
C PHE A 123 19.85 -2.78 13.47
N ALA A 124 18.87 -2.61 12.59
CA ALA A 124 17.72 -3.49 12.45
C ALA A 124 17.94 -4.60 11.40
N TRP A 125 19.19 -4.90 11.03
CA TRP A 125 19.50 -5.81 9.91
C TRP A 125 18.85 -7.19 10.05
N GLN A 126 18.83 -7.78 11.25
CA GLN A 126 18.25 -9.10 11.48
C GLN A 126 16.74 -9.10 11.24
N GLU A 127 16.06 -8.07 11.72
CA GLU A 127 14.63 -7.86 11.53
C GLU A 127 14.32 -7.52 10.07
N ALA A 128 15.10 -6.61 9.48
CA ALA A 128 14.93 -6.15 8.11
C ALA A 128 15.12 -7.28 7.08
N THR A 129 16.11 -8.16 7.28
CA THR A 129 16.36 -9.29 6.37
C THR A 129 15.36 -10.43 6.53
N ARG A 130 14.94 -10.72 7.76
CA ARG A 130 13.81 -11.63 8.00
C ARG A 130 12.56 -11.12 7.31
N PHE A 131 12.31 -9.83 7.39
CA PHE A 131 11.16 -9.19 6.77
C PHE A 131 11.24 -9.16 5.24
N THR A 132 12.38 -8.74 4.69
CA THR A 132 12.53 -8.47 3.24
C THR A 132 12.87 -9.71 2.43
N PHE A 133 13.69 -10.59 2.99
CA PHE A 133 14.27 -11.74 2.27
C PHE A 133 13.90 -13.09 2.88
N ASN A 134 13.09 -13.10 3.95
CA ASN A 134 12.80 -14.29 4.75
C ASN A 134 14.08 -15.03 5.20
N LEU A 135 15.17 -14.28 5.43
CA LEU A 135 16.43 -14.82 5.90
C LEU A 135 16.31 -15.23 7.37
N ASN A 136 16.85 -16.40 7.71
CA ASN A 136 16.91 -16.82 9.10
C ASN A 136 17.91 -15.94 9.89
N ARG A 137 17.67 -15.81 11.19
CA ARG A 137 18.45 -14.94 12.08
C ARG A 137 19.94 -15.30 12.08
N GLU A 138 20.26 -16.58 12.08
CA GLU A 138 21.64 -17.05 12.11
C GLU A 138 22.43 -16.64 10.88
N THR A 139 21.82 -16.66 9.70
CA THR A 139 22.43 -16.22 8.44
C THR A 139 22.63 -14.71 8.46
N ALA A 140 21.63 -13.95 8.90
CA ALA A 140 21.74 -12.51 9.04
C ALA A 140 22.89 -12.10 9.99
N VAL A 141 23.00 -12.78 11.14
CA VAL A 141 24.10 -12.59 12.10
C VAL A 141 25.45 -12.96 11.49
N ARG A 142 25.55 -14.09 10.78
CA ARG A 142 26.79 -14.52 10.11
C ARG A 142 27.26 -13.49 9.09
N ILE A 143 26.36 -12.94 8.26
CA ILE A 143 26.70 -11.87 7.32
C ILE A 143 27.23 -10.65 8.08
N GLN A 144 26.50 -10.18 9.10
CA GLN A 144 26.86 -8.98 9.87
C GLN A 144 28.18 -9.13 10.67
N ALA A 145 28.58 -10.35 11.02
CA ALA A 145 29.83 -10.61 11.71
C ALA A 145 31.08 -10.38 10.84
N THR A 146 30.97 -10.53 9.52
CA THR A 146 32.10 -10.39 8.58
C THR A 146 32.34 -8.93 8.17
N GLY A 147 33.60 -8.55 7.92
CA GLY A 147 33.95 -7.22 7.39
C GLY A 147 33.22 -6.89 6.08
N PRO A 148 33.28 -7.77 5.05
CA PRO A 148 32.53 -7.58 3.80
C PRO A 148 31.01 -7.47 4.00
N GLY A 149 30.44 -8.27 4.91
CA GLY A 149 29.01 -8.20 5.20
C GLY A 149 28.59 -6.87 5.83
N LYS A 150 29.38 -6.31 6.76
CA LYS A 150 29.09 -4.97 7.32
C LYS A 150 29.06 -3.89 6.23
N VAL A 151 30.02 -3.91 5.30
CA VAL A 151 30.07 -2.99 4.17
C VAL A 151 28.85 -3.17 3.27
N MET A 152 28.49 -4.41 2.94
CA MET A 152 27.30 -4.72 2.13
C MET A 152 26.00 -4.23 2.78
N ILE A 153 25.83 -4.43 4.09
CA ILE A 153 24.65 -3.97 4.84
C ILE A 153 24.57 -2.44 4.81
N LEU A 154 25.69 -1.76 5.05
CA LEU A 154 25.74 -0.30 5.04
C LEU A 154 25.41 0.26 3.66
N LEU A 155 26.03 -0.28 2.60
CA LEU A 155 25.79 0.14 1.22
C LEU A 155 24.34 -0.11 0.79
N SER A 156 23.79 -1.28 1.07
CA SER A 156 22.39 -1.58 0.78
C SER A 156 21.43 -0.67 1.56
N GLY A 157 21.73 -0.40 2.83
CA GLY A 157 21.00 0.58 3.64
C GLY A 157 21.01 1.98 3.03
N PHE A 158 22.17 2.46 2.58
CA PHE A 158 22.30 3.76 1.90
C PHE A 158 21.53 3.81 0.58
N VAL A 159 21.60 2.76 -0.24
CA VAL A 159 20.86 2.67 -1.50
C VAL A 159 19.35 2.71 -1.25
N MET A 160 18.86 1.90 -0.31
CA MET A 160 17.44 1.85 0.03
C MET A 160 16.95 3.16 0.66
N ALA A 161 17.72 3.75 1.57
CA ALA A 161 17.41 5.04 2.16
C ALA A 161 17.39 6.16 1.13
N THR A 162 18.38 6.22 0.23
CA THR A 162 18.44 7.21 -0.85
C THR A 162 17.26 7.06 -1.77
N PHE A 163 16.94 5.83 -2.18
CA PHE A 163 15.75 5.55 -3.00
C PHE A 163 14.48 6.00 -2.30
N PHE A 164 14.29 5.67 -1.02
CA PHE A 164 13.09 6.05 -0.28
C PHE A 164 12.95 7.57 -0.17
N VAL A 165 14.02 8.26 0.21
CA VAL A 165 14.03 9.71 0.42
C VAL A 165 13.85 10.46 -0.90
N THR A 166 14.41 9.99 -2.02
CA THR A 166 14.38 10.72 -3.29
C THR A 166 13.23 10.31 -4.23
N CYS A 167 12.79 9.05 -4.18
CA CYS A 167 11.79 8.49 -5.09
C CYS A 167 10.44 8.23 -4.42
N VAL A 168 10.36 8.06 -3.10
CA VAL A 168 9.08 7.78 -2.41
C VAL A 168 8.51 9.06 -1.77
N ALA A 169 9.35 9.91 -1.19
CA ALA A 169 8.90 11.16 -0.57
C ALA A 169 8.55 12.25 -1.60
N ARG A 170 7.32 12.77 -1.53
CA ARG A 170 6.91 13.98 -2.25
C ARG A 170 7.10 15.23 -1.38
N TYR A 171 8.11 16.02 -1.67
CA TYR A 171 8.46 17.22 -0.89
C TYR A 171 7.51 18.40 -1.12
N ASP A 172 6.89 18.47 -2.29
CA ASP A 172 5.98 19.54 -2.70
C ASP A 172 4.69 19.57 -1.89
N ASN A 173 4.22 18.40 -1.41
CA ASN A 173 3.01 18.29 -0.59
C ASN A 173 3.25 17.69 0.81
N PHE A 174 4.52 17.49 1.21
CA PHE A 174 4.89 16.71 2.40
C PHE A 174 4.18 17.18 3.66
N ILE A 175 4.20 18.49 3.93
CA ILE A 175 3.61 19.08 5.14
C ILE A 175 2.09 18.91 5.15
N SER A 176 1.40 19.20 4.04
CA SER A 176 -0.05 19.02 3.93
C SER A 176 -0.45 17.56 4.16
N ALA A 177 0.25 16.63 3.50
CA ALA A 177 -0.02 15.21 3.65
C ALA A 177 0.26 14.70 5.08
N LEU A 178 1.31 15.21 5.73
CA LEU A 178 1.65 14.86 7.11
C LEU A 178 0.61 15.38 8.11
N PHE A 179 0.09 16.60 7.94
CA PHE A 179 -1.02 17.10 8.75
C PHE A 179 -2.28 16.22 8.60
N THR A 180 -2.60 15.82 7.37
CA THR A 180 -3.69 14.87 7.12
C THR A 180 -3.43 13.53 7.80
N ALA A 181 -2.20 13.00 7.70
CA ALA A 181 -1.80 11.76 8.36
C ALA A 181 -1.99 11.84 9.89
N PHE A 182 -1.56 12.91 10.53
CA PHE A 182 -1.74 13.09 11.97
C PHE A 182 -3.22 13.18 12.37
N LYS A 183 -4.07 13.84 11.58
CA LYS A 183 -5.52 13.86 11.83
C LYS A 183 -6.11 12.44 11.78
N ILE A 184 -5.71 11.64 10.79
CA ILE A 184 -6.17 10.25 10.66
C ILE A 184 -5.67 9.41 11.83
N ILE A 185 -4.39 9.51 12.19
CA ILE A 185 -3.81 8.80 13.34
C ILE A 185 -4.52 9.20 14.63
N LEU A 186 -4.77 10.49 14.84
CA LEU A 186 -5.47 10.97 16.03
C LEU A 186 -6.88 10.36 16.12
N VAL A 187 -7.67 10.42 15.05
CA VAL A 187 -9.05 9.92 15.05
C VAL A 187 -9.08 8.39 15.12
N LEU A 188 -8.44 7.69 14.17
CA LEU A 188 -8.49 6.23 14.09
C LEU A 188 -7.70 5.56 15.21
N GLY A 189 -6.55 6.13 15.60
CA GLY A 189 -5.78 5.63 16.73
C GLY A 189 -6.54 5.79 18.05
N THR A 190 -7.22 6.92 18.27
CA THR A 190 -8.08 7.06 19.46
C THR A 190 -9.19 6.01 19.46
N LEU A 191 -9.90 5.83 18.34
CA LEU A 191 -10.95 4.82 18.23
C LEU A 191 -10.42 3.40 18.45
N GLU A 192 -9.25 3.09 17.92
CA GLU A 192 -8.59 1.79 18.10
C GLU A 192 -8.25 1.53 19.57
N TYR A 193 -7.65 2.50 20.25
CA TYR A 193 -7.28 2.38 21.66
C TYR A 193 -8.52 2.28 22.57
N LEU A 194 -9.57 3.06 22.26
CA LEU A 194 -10.85 2.96 22.97
C LEU A 194 -11.53 1.61 22.73
N ALA A 195 -11.51 1.08 21.50
CA ALA A 195 -12.04 -0.24 21.19
C ALA A 195 -11.26 -1.34 21.92
N ALA A 196 -9.93 -1.25 21.93
CA ALA A 196 -9.08 -2.20 22.66
C ALA A 196 -9.39 -2.16 24.17
N PHE A 197 -9.56 -0.98 24.76
CA PHE A 197 -9.95 -0.83 26.16
C PHE A 197 -11.36 -1.34 26.43
N ALA A 198 -12.34 -1.05 25.55
CA ALA A 198 -13.71 -1.52 25.73
C ALA A 198 -13.81 -3.05 25.71
N VAL A 199 -12.98 -3.72 24.90
CA VAL A 199 -13.00 -5.17 24.73
C VAL A 199 -12.13 -5.90 25.76
N MET A 200 -10.95 -5.37 26.11
CA MET A 200 -9.95 -6.05 26.95
C MET A 200 -9.66 -5.33 28.28
N GLY A 201 -10.27 -4.17 28.54
CA GLY A 201 -9.96 -3.33 29.69
C GLY A 201 -8.50 -2.89 29.73
N LYS A 202 -7.92 -2.82 30.93
CA LYS A 202 -6.50 -2.45 31.11
C LYS A 202 -5.53 -3.46 30.51
N ALA A 203 -5.94 -4.72 30.33
CA ALA A 203 -5.09 -5.76 29.77
C ALA A 203 -4.68 -5.48 28.32
N ALA A 204 -5.46 -4.69 27.57
CA ALA A 204 -5.10 -4.25 26.22
C ALA A 204 -3.73 -3.54 26.18
N PHE A 205 -3.37 -2.86 27.27
CA PHE A 205 -2.13 -2.08 27.36
C PHE A 205 -1.00 -2.82 28.07
N ALA A 206 -1.22 -4.08 28.47
CA ALA A 206 -0.16 -4.93 28.99
C ALA A 206 0.93 -5.14 27.93
N ASP A 207 2.15 -5.35 28.43
CA ASP A 207 3.34 -5.67 27.63
C ASP A 207 3.76 -4.58 26.62
N PHE A 208 3.38 -3.32 26.84
CA PHE A 208 3.89 -2.22 26.03
C PHE A 208 5.41 -2.11 26.21
N SER A 209 6.14 -2.20 25.10
CA SER A 209 7.56 -1.89 25.05
C SER A 209 7.76 -0.73 24.09
N PRO A 210 8.14 0.47 24.58
CA PRO A 210 8.34 1.65 23.72
C PRO A 210 9.35 1.37 22.59
N ARG A 211 10.44 0.66 22.90
CA ARG A 211 11.47 0.31 21.92
C ARG A 211 10.92 -0.63 20.84
N HIS A 212 10.20 -1.69 21.25
CA HIS A 212 9.64 -2.63 20.28
C HIS A 212 8.56 -1.97 19.42
N PHE A 213 7.71 -1.15 20.03
CA PHE A 213 6.70 -0.38 19.31
C PHE A 213 7.33 0.59 18.30
N ALA A 214 8.38 1.32 18.68
CA ALA A 214 9.08 2.22 17.77
C ALA A 214 9.73 1.48 16.58
N LEU A 215 10.34 0.32 16.83
CA LEU A 215 10.90 -0.52 15.76
C LEU A 215 9.81 -1.05 14.82
N ASN A 216 8.69 -1.51 15.37
CA ASN A 216 7.54 -1.96 14.58
C ASN A 216 6.96 -0.81 13.77
N LEU A 217 6.77 0.37 14.38
CA LEU A 217 6.27 1.56 13.71
C LEU A 217 7.13 1.93 12.52
N PHE A 218 8.45 1.93 12.70
CA PHE A 218 9.39 2.18 11.63
C PHE A 218 9.30 1.13 10.52
N GLY A 219 9.35 -0.16 10.86
CA GLY A 219 9.24 -1.24 9.87
C GLY A 219 7.91 -1.22 9.11
N TYR A 220 6.80 -1.05 9.82
CA TYR A 220 5.46 -0.94 9.24
C TYR A 220 5.26 0.37 8.47
N MET A 221 6.05 1.42 8.70
CA MET A 221 6.01 2.62 7.86
C MET A 221 6.51 2.32 6.44
N PHE A 222 7.62 1.57 6.30
CA PHE A 222 8.12 1.12 5.00
C PHE A 222 7.17 0.13 4.34
N TRP A 223 6.73 -0.87 5.11
CA TRP A 223 5.76 -1.84 4.61
C TRP A 223 4.45 -1.17 4.20
N GLY A 224 3.99 -0.24 5.01
CA GLY A 224 2.81 0.57 4.76
C GLY A 224 2.96 1.37 3.48
N ALA A 225 4.11 2.02 3.25
CA ALA A 225 4.37 2.72 2.00
C ALA A 225 4.33 1.77 0.78
N LEU A 226 4.87 0.55 0.88
CA LEU A 226 4.80 -0.47 -0.18
C LEU A 226 3.38 -0.97 -0.41
N GLN A 227 2.60 -1.22 0.65
CA GLN A 227 1.20 -1.60 0.50
C GLN A 227 0.38 -0.46 -0.10
N GLN A 228 0.62 0.80 0.30
CA GLN A 228 -0.08 1.94 -0.25
C GLN A 228 0.37 2.29 -1.68
N LEU A 229 1.58 1.91 -2.10
CA LEU A 229 1.98 1.93 -3.51
C LEU A 229 1.07 1.03 -4.36
N LEU A 230 0.64 -0.12 -3.83
CA LEU A 230 -0.32 -0.97 -4.53
C LEU A 230 -1.74 -0.41 -4.43
N PHE A 231 -2.24 -0.14 -3.22
CA PHE A 231 -3.65 0.18 -3.00
C PHE A 231 -4.00 1.64 -3.34
N SER A 232 -3.25 2.60 -2.83
CA SER A 232 -3.50 4.03 -3.11
C SER A 232 -2.92 4.47 -4.45
N SER A 233 -1.70 4.08 -4.78
CA SER A 233 -1.07 4.51 -6.03
C SER A 233 -1.60 3.73 -7.22
N TYR A 234 -1.45 2.42 -7.32
CA TYR A 234 -1.96 1.70 -8.50
C TYR A 234 -3.49 1.66 -8.55
N PHE A 235 -4.15 0.94 -7.64
CA PHE A 235 -5.61 0.76 -7.70
C PHE A 235 -6.37 2.07 -7.52
N GLY A 236 -5.94 2.91 -6.57
CA GLY A 236 -6.51 4.23 -6.35
C GLY A 236 -6.39 5.14 -7.57
N THR A 237 -5.28 5.10 -8.33
CA THR A 237 -5.14 5.84 -9.60
C THR A 237 -6.10 5.31 -10.65
N ARG A 238 -6.15 3.99 -10.85
CA ARG A 238 -7.05 3.37 -11.82
C ARG A 238 -8.50 3.73 -11.53
N PHE A 239 -8.96 3.57 -10.29
CA PHE A 239 -10.33 3.91 -9.97
C PHE A 239 -10.62 5.41 -10.05
N ARG A 240 -9.78 6.29 -9.50
CA ARG A 240 -10.08 7.73 -9.55
C ARG A 240 -10.00 8.32 -10.95
N LYS A 241 -9.25 7.70 -11.86
CA LYS A 241 -9.27 8.01 -13.31
C LYS A 241 -10.45 7.34 -14.01
N GLY A 242 -10.82 6.15 -13.59
CA GLY A 242 -11.94 5.36 -14.12
C GLY A 242 -13.33 5.94 -13.81
N PHE A 243 -13.49 6.67 -12.71
CA PHE A 243 -14.73 7.35 -12.37
C PHE A 243 -14.60 8.85 -12.60
N ALA A 244 -15.51 9.43 -13.41
CA ALA A 244 -15.55 10.88 -13.64
C ALA A 244 -15.82 11.66 -12.34
N PRO A 245 -15.58 12.98 -12.28
CA PRO A 245 -16.18 13.82 -11.24
C PRO A 245 -17.70 13.62 -11.16
N ALA A 246 -18.32 14.00 -10.05
CA ALA A 246 -19.77 14.18 -10.04
C ALA A 246 -20.15 15.36 -10.95
N THR A 247 -21.29 15.25 -11.65
CA THR A 247 -21.83 16.36 -12.46
C THR A 247 -22.28 17.51 -11.57
N ASP A 248 -22.88 17.16 -10.43
CA ASP A 248 -23.23 18.08 -9.36
C ASP A 248 -22.07 18.15 -8.34
N PRO A 249 -21.44 19.33 -8.14
CA PRO A 249 -20.39 19.52 -7.14
C PRO A 249 -20.80 19.09 -5.73
N VAL A 250 -22.07 19.24 -5.36
CA VAL A 250 -22.58 18.85 -4.02
C VAL A 250 -22.48 17.34 -3.80
N ARG A 251 -22.55 16.54 -4.87
CA ARG A 251 -22.45 15.07 -4.80
C ARG A 251 -21.03 14.54 -5.00
N GLN A 252 -20.04 15.41 -5.16
CA GLN A 252 -18.66 15.00 -5.39
C GLN A 252 -18.12 14.15 -4.24
N TRP A 253 -18.42 14.52 -3.00
CA TRP A 253 -18.01 13.77 -1.81
C TRP A 253 -18.63 12.36 -1.82
N GLN A 254 -19.90 12.19 -2.18
CA GLN A 254 -20.53 10.86 -2.25
C GLN A 254 -19.83 9.96 -3.25
N LYS A 255 -19.51 10.50 -4.43
CA LYS A 255 -18.81 9.73 -5.47
C LYS A 255 -17.42 9.32 -5.02
N ARG A 256 -16.68 10.23 -4.40
CA ARG A 256 -15.38 9.90 -3.79
C ARG A 256 -15.50 8.78 -2.76
N LEU A 257 -16.60 8.75 -1.99
CA LEU A 257 -16.82 7.78 -0.92
C LEU A 257 -16.99 6.39 -1.50
N TRP A 258 -17.83 6.28 -2.53
CA TRP A 258 -18.06 5.00 -3.20
C TRP A 258 -16.80 4.46 -3.86
N VAL A 259 -16.03 5.33 -4.51
CA VAL A 259 -14.75 4.94 -5.11
C VAL A 259 -13.74 4.51 -4.05
N SER A 260 -13.72 5.19 -2.90
CA SER A 260 -12.79 4.86 -1.82
C SER A 260 -13.20 3.58 -1.09
N ILE A 261 -14.50 3.34 -0.89
CA ILE A 261 -15.04 2.08 -0.35
C ILE A 261 -14.64 0.92 -1.26
N LEU A 262 -14.82 1.06 -2.58
CA LEU A 262 -14.45 0.02 -3.54
C LEU A 262 -12.96 -0.35 -3.44
N ASN A 263 -12.09 0.65 -3.38
CA ASN A 263 -10.65 0.41 -3.23
C ASN A 263 -10.30 -0.19 -1.86
N GLY A 264 -10.91 0.33 -0.79
CA GLY A 264 -10.78 -0.19 0.56
C GLY A 264 -11.23 -1.64 0.70
N SER A 265 -12.28 -2.05 -0.02
CA SER A 265 -12.76 -3.44 -0.03
C SER A 265 -11.68 -4.40 -0.51
N PHE A 266 -10.93 -4.05 -1.55
CA PHE A 266 -9.83 -4.90 -2.00
C PHE A 266 -8.69 -4.99 -0.98
N PHE A 267 -8.35 -3.88 -0.31
CA PHE A 267 -7.34 -3.89 0.75
C PHE A 267 -7.78 -4.75 1.95
N GLY A 268 -9.05 -4.66 2.38
CA GLY A 268 -9.58 -5.56 3.40
C GLY A 268 -9.53 -7.03 2.97
N MET A 269 -9.98 -7.33 1.74
CA MET A 269 -10.15 -8.69 1.24
C MET A 269 -8.85 -9.48 1.09
N ILE A 270 -7.72 -8.84 0.83
CA ILE A 270 -6.42 -9.56 0.78
C ILE A 270 -6.00 -10.09 2.16
N HIS A 271 -6.63 -9.61 3.24
CA HIS A 271 -6.41 -10.01 4.64
C HIS A 271 -7.52 -10.92 5.19
N ILE A 272 -8.33 -11.54 4.33
CA ILE A 272 -9.48 -12.37 4.74
C ILE A 272 -9.11 -13.58 5.60
N ASN A 273 -7.83 -13.92 5.73
CA ASN A 273 -7.33 -14.84 6.74
C ASN A 273 -7.60 -14.39 8.19
N SER A 274 -8.01 -13.14 8.43
CA SER A 274 -8.49 -12.64 9.72
C SER A 274 -9.61 -11.62 9.52
N TRP A 275 -10.84 -11.98 9.87
CA TRP A 275 -12.01 -11.08 9.72
C TRP A 275 -11.87 -9.75 10.47
N GLY A 276 -11.24 -9.75 11.65
CA GLY A 276 -10.91 -8.51 12.37
C GLY A 276 -9.95 -7.62 11.57
N LEU A 277 -8.94 -8.23 10.93
CA LEU A 277 -8.01 -7.50 10.07
C LEU A 277 -8.69 -7.00 8.79
N VAL A 278 -9.62 -7.77 8.20
CA VAL A 278 -10.44 -7.31 7.06
C VAL A 278 -11.14 -6.01 7.40
N ALA A 279 -11.83 -5.94 8.55
CA ALA A 279 -12.57 -4.76 8.95
C ALA A 279 -11.65 -3.54 9.15
N ILE A 280 -10.52 -3.72 9.83
CA ILE A 280 -9.54 -2.65 10.06
C ILE A 280 -8.91 -2.18 8.74
N CYS A 281 -8.42 -3.10 7.90
CA CYS A 281 -7.81 -2.78 6.61
C CYS A 281 -8.82 -2.19 5.63
N TRP A 282 -10.09 -2.62 5.67
CA TRP A 282 -11.16 -2.02 4.87
C TRP A 282 -11.43 -0.56 5.26
N LEU A 283 -11.60 -0.30 6.56
CA LEU A 283 -11.82 1.06 7.07
C LEU A 283 -10.63 1.97 6.77
N LEU A 284 -9.41 1.50 7.09
CA LEU A 284 -8.19 2.23 6.81
C LEU A 284 -8.03 2.48 5.31
N GLY A 285 -8.21 1.46 4.48
CA GLY A 285 -8.12 1.55 3.02
C GLY A 285 -9.11 2.54 2.43
N THR A 286 -10.34 2.56 2.95
CA THR A 286 -11.37 3.51 2.54
C THR A 286 -10.94 4.94 2.84
N ILE A 287 -10.42 5.21 4.04
CA ILE A 287 -9.99 6.56 4.45
C ILE A 287 -8.73 7.00 3.69
N LEU A 288 -7.72 6.12 3.59
CA LEU A 288 -6.49 6.42 2.86
C LEU A 288 -6.77 6.64 1.38
N SER A 289 -7.61 5.79 0.77
CA SER A 289 -8.03 5.98 -0.62
C SER A 289 -8.80 7.28 -0.81
N TRP A 290 -9.65 7.68 0.13
CA TRP A 290 -10.41 8.93 0.05
C TRP A 290 -9.49 10.15 0.03
N VAL A 291 -8.54 10.24 0.98
CA VAL A 291 -7.66 11.41 1.07
C VAL A 291 -6.68 11.44 -0.09
N PHE A 292 -6.19 10.28 -0.54
CA PHE A 292 -5.24 10.16 -1.65
C PHE A 292 -5.83 10.53 -3.03
N MET A 293 -7.15 10.66 -3.15
CA MET A 293 -7.74 11.20 -4.38
C MET A 293 -7.39 12.67 -4.62
N GLU A 294 -7.02 13.44 -3.60
CA GLU A 294 -6.58 14.83 -3.72
C GLU A 294 -5.05 14.92 -3.80
N ASP A 295 -4.51 15.71 -4.73
CA ASP A 295 -3.06 15.77 -4.96
C ASP A 295 -2.28 16.24 -3.72
N ARG A 296 -2.86 17.16 -2.92
CA ARG A 296 -2.24 17.66 -1.67
C ARG A 296 -1.98 16.58 -0.62
N ASN A 297 -2.60 15.41 -0.74
CA ASN A 297 -2.44 14.28 0.18
C ASN A 297 -1.77 13.05 -0.48
N ARG A 298 -1.45 13.11 -1.78
CA ARG A 298 -0.78 12.00 -2.47
C ARG A 298 0.68 11.91 -2.06
N ASN A 299 0.95 11.26 -0.94
CA ASN A 299 2.30 11.11 -0.42
C ASN A 299 2.45 9.77 0.28
N LEU A 300 3.24 8.87 -0.31
CA LEU A 300 3.39 7.50 0.21
C LEU A 300 4.09 7.44 1.56
N VAL A 301 4.94 8.41 1.91
CA VAL A 301 5.58 8.46 3.22
C VAL A 301 4.55 8.81 4.30
N ALA A 302 3.70 9.81 4.06
CA ALA A 302 2.66 10.19 5.00
C ALA A 302 1.62 9.07 5.20
N LEU A 303 1.19 8.42 4.11
CA LEU A 303 0.32 7.25 4.16
C LEU A 303 1.00 6.06 4.86
N GLY A 304 2.29 5.85 4.57
CA GLY A 304 3.12 4.87 5.25
C GLY A 304 3.16 5.11 6.74
N LEU A 305 3.25 6.36 7.21
CA LEU A 305 3.21 6.69 8.64
C LEU A 305 1.88 6.32 9.29
N VAL A 306 0.75 6.64 8.65
CA VAL A 306 -0.59 6.27 9.15
C VAL A 306 -0.69 4.76 9.29
N HIS A 307 -0.30 4.03 8.23
CA HIS A 307 -0.28 2.58 8.24
C HIS A 307 0.68 2.05 9.31
N GLY A 308 1.88 2.60 9.40
CA GLY A 308 2.93 2.24 10.34
C GLY A 308 2.46 2.29 11.78
N PHE A 309 1.83 3.42 12.13
CA PHE A 309 1.27 3.64 13.45
C PHE A 309 0.10 2.68 13.74
N LEU A 310 -0.94 2.68 12.91
CA LEU A 310 -2.15 1.89 13.18
C LEU A 310 -1.86 0.39 13.10
N GLY A 311 -1.06 -0.08 12.14
CA GLY A 311 -0.67 -1.48 12.05
C GLY A 311 0.14 -1.96 13.25
N SER A 312 1.05 -1.12 13.77
CA SER A 312 1.81 -1.44 14.98
C SER A 312 0.93 -1.45 16.23
N SER A 313 0.00 -0.50 16.32
CA SER A 313 -1.02 -0.44 17.37
C SER A 313 -1.91 -1.68 17.33
N THR A 314 -2.43 -2.08 16.17
CA THR A 314 -3.30 -3.25 16.02
C THR A 314 -2.55 -4.51 16.42
N GLY A 315 -1.34 -4.70 15.91
CA GLY A 315 -0.50 -5.86 16.21
C GLY A 315 -0.14 -5.97 17.69
N TRP A 316 0.06 -4.83 18.37
CA TRP A 316 0.32 -4.80 19.80
C TRP A 316 -0.95 -5.00 20.63
N LEU A 317 -2.01 -4.22 20.38
CA LEU A 317 -3.24 -4.20 21.18
C LEU A 317 -4.00 -5.53 21.09
N PHE A 318 -4.07 -6.13 19.90
CA PHE A 318 -4.86 -7.35 19.64
C PHE A 318 -4.00 -8.62 19.53
N ALA A 319 -2.83 -8.62 20.18
CA ALA A 319 -1.89 -9.74 20.18
C ALA A 319 -2.45 -11.00 20.88
N ALA A 320 -2.04 -12.16 20.38
CA ALA A 320 -2.63 -13.48 20.71
C ALA A 320 -2.70 -13.84 22.20
N ARG A 321 -1.77 -13.35 23.05
CA ARG A 321 -1.73 -13.71 24.47
C ARG A 321 -2.78 -12.98 25.32
N LYS A 322 -3.18 -11.77 24.92
CA LYS A 322 -4.10 -10.92 25.70
C LYS A 322 -5.47 -10.73 25.06
N ALA A 323 -5.57 -10.84 23.74
CA ALA A 323 -6.81 -10.55 23.03
C ALA A 323 -7.86 -11.68 23.08
N GLY A 324 -7.51 -12.89 23.55
CA GLY A 324 -8.43 -14.01 23.64
C GLY A 324 -9.17 -14.25 22.31
N GLY A 325 -10.51 -14.21 22.34
CA GLY A 325 -11.38 -14.36 21.16
C GLY A 325 -11.31 -13.20 20.15
N PHE A 326 -10.76 -12.05 20.53
CA PHE A 326 -10.59 -10.86 19.68
C PHE A 326 -9.21 -10.76 19.04
N ARG A 327 -8.46 -11.87 19.04
CA ARG A 327 -7.14 -11.92 18.41
C ARG A 327 -7.21 -11.54 16.94
N ILE A 328 -6.35 -10.62 16.54
CA ILE A 328 -6.14 -10.25 15.14
C ILE A 328 -4.83 -10.86 14.65
N VAL A 329 -4.89 -11.63 13.57
CA VAL A 329 -3.70 -12.23 12.95
C VAL A 329 -3.22 -11.30 11.85
N MET A 330 -2.14 -10.57 12.14
CA MET A 330 -1.47 -9.70 11.17
C MET A 330 -0.84 -10.55 10.06
N GLY A 331 -1.54 -10.70 8.94
CA GLY A 331 -1.09 -11.52 7.83
C GLY A 331 -1.86 -11.22 6.54
N VAL A 332 -1.23 -11.47 5.40
CA VAL A 332 -1.78 -11.28 4.07
C VAL A 332 -1.90 -12.64 3.38
N GLY A 333 -3.04 -12.91 2.75
CA GLY A 333 -3.26 -14.11 1.95
C GLY A 333 -3.29 -15.42 2.75
N PRO A 334 -3.36 -16.55 2.03
CA PRO A 334 -3.68 -17.85 2.61
C PRO A 334 -2.55 -18.50 3.41
N GLY A 335 -1.32 -18.00 3.33
CA GLY A 335 -0.16 -18.56 4.06
C GLY A 335 -0.30 -18.53 5.59
N HIS A 336 -1.31 -17.83 6.10
CA HIS A 336 -1.62 -17.73 7.54
C HIS A 336 -2.78 -18.64 7.98
N MET A 337 -3.39 -19.38 7.04
CA MET A 337 -4.50 -20.29 7.31
C MET A 337 -3.98 -21.66 7.76
N LYS A 338 -4.56 -22.22 8.83
CA LYS A 338 -4.15 -23.54 9.36
C LYS A 338 -4.92 -24.72 8.79
N GLY A 339 -6.00 -24.47 8.05
CA GLY A 339 -6.89 -25.49 7.52
C GLY A 339 -7.91 -24.89 6.56
N PHE A 340 -8.85 -25.72 6.13
CA PHE A 340 -9.94 -25.32 5.26
C PHE A 340 -10.93 -24.44 6.02
N ASP A 341 -11.28 -23.28 5.44
CA ASP A 341 -12.29 -22.37 5.97
C ASP A 341 -13.34 -22.08 4.89
N LEU A 342 -14.47 -22.79 5.00
CA LEU A 342 -15.56 -22.69 4.02
C LEU A 342 -16.10 -21.26 3.88
N PRO A 343 -16.35 -20.49 4.97
CA PRO A 343 -16.83 -19.11 4.84
C PRO A 343 -15.90 -18.21 4.02
N THR A 344 -14.59 -18.26 4.28
CA THR A 344 -13.60 -17.51 3.48
C THR A 344 -13.66 -17.88 2.02
N VAL A 345 -13.69 -19.18 1.70
CA VAL A 345 -13.75 -19.66 0.31
C VAL A 345 -15.02 -19.17 -0.39
N ILE A 346 -16.19 -19.27 0.26
CA ILE A 346 -17.46 -18.79 -0.30
C ILE A 346 -17.40 -17.29 -0.60
N VAL A 347 -16.94 -16.49 0.35
CA VAL A 347 -16.87 -15.03 0.19
C VAL A 347 -15.90 -14.64 -0.91
N VAL A 348 -14.72 -15.26 -0.98
CA VAL A 348 -13.74 -14.99 -2.04
C VAL A 348 -14.29 -15.39 -3.42
N LEU A 349 -14.90 -16.56 -3.56
CA LEU A 349 -15.47 -17.02 -4.82
C LEU A 349 -16.60 -16.11 -5.30
N ALA A 350 -17.48 -15.67 -4.38
CA ALA A 350 -18.53 -14.71 -4.68
C ALA A 350 -17.95 -13.38 -5.20
N ILE A 351 -16.90 -12.87 -4.57
CA ILE A 351 -16.23 -11.63 -5.00
C ILE A 351 -15.55 -11.78 -6.36
N ILE A 352 -14.85 -12.89 -6.59
CA ILE A 352 -14.26 -13.20 -7.91
C ILE A 352 -15.36 -13.19 -8.97
N LEU A 353 -16.49 -13.86 -8.72
CA LEU A 353 -17.62 -13.89 -9.65
C LEU A 353 -18.17 -12.49 -9.91
N VAL A 354 -18.39 -11.67 -8.86
CA VAL A 354 -18.85 -10.29 -9.01
C VAL A 354 -17.88 -9.46 -9.85
N HIS A 355 -16.57 -9.57 -9.61
CA HIS A 355 -15.59 -8.87 -10.45
C HIS A 355 -15.64 -9.31 -11.91
N LEU A 356 -15.75 -10.62 -12.18
CA LEU A 356 -15.87 -11.14 -13.54
C LEU A 356 -17.13 -10.62 -14.24
N LEU A 357 -18.26 -10.55 -13.53
CA LEU A 357 -19.51 -9.97 -14.06
C LEU A 357 -19.36 -8.49 -14.37
N VAL A 358 -18.69 -7.71 -13.52
CA VAL A 358 -18.41 -6.28 -13.76
C VAL A 358 -17.48 -6.11 -14.97
N ILE A 359 -16.41 -6.89 -15.07
CA ILE A 359 -15.49 -6.89 -16.22
C ILE A 359 -16.25 -7.19 -17.50
N PHE A 360 -17.03 -8.27 -17.52
CA PHE A 360 -17.82 -8.67 -18.68
C PHE A 360 -18.83 -7.60 -19.09
N TYR A 361 -19.57 -7.03 -18.13
CA TYR A 361 -20.51 -5.94 -18.37
C TYR A 361 -19.83 -4.73 -19.01
N LEU A 362 -18.69 -4.30 -18.47
CA LEU A 362 -17.96 -3.13 -18.97
C LEU A 362 -17.38 -3.37 -20.37
N LEU A 363 -16.82 -4.56 -20.63
CA LEU A 363 -16.30 -4.93 -21.94
C LEU A 363 -17.40 -5.01 -22.99
N ARG A 364 -18.59 -5.51 -22.63
CA ARG A 364 -19.75 -5.56 -23.53
C ARG A 364 -20.33 -4.17 -23.80
N ARG A 365 -20.39 -3.30 -22.79
CA ARG A 365 -20.98 -1.95 -22.91
C ARG A 365 -20.05 -0.96 -23.62
N TYR A 366 -18.74 -1.13 -23.45
CA TYR A 366 -17.71 -0.27 -24.01
C TYR A 366 -16.68 -1.11 -24.77
N PRO A 367 -17.06 -1.73 -25.91
CA PRO A 367 -16.11 -2.45 -26.74
C PRO A 367 -14.95 -1.51 -27.10
N ALA A 368 -13.73 -2.04 -27.09
CA ALA A 368 -12.54 -1.25 -27.38
C ALA A 368 -12.71 -0.58 -28.75
N ILE A 369 -13.01 0.72 -28.76
CA ILE A 369 -13.01 1.50 -30.00
C ILE A 369 -11.56 1.48 -30.48
N PRO A 370 -11.27 0.96 -31.68
CA PRO A 370 -9.92 0.98 -32.21
C PRO A 370 -9.38 2.40 -32.13
N HIS A 371 -8.21 2.56 -31.50
CA HIS A 371 -7.52 3.84 -31.43
C HIS A 371 -7.20 4.30 -32.87
N GLY A 372 -8.08 5.10 -33.47
CA GLY A 372 -7.96 5.55 -34.86
C GLY A 372 -9.15 6.36 -35.37
N THR A 373 -10.37 6.13 -34.87
CA THR A 373 -11.54 6.94 -35.27
C THR A 373 -11.86 7.98 -34.21
N VAL A 374 -11.10 9.09 -34.23
CA VAL A 374 -11.61 10.35 -33.71
C VAL A 374 -12.77 10.74 -34.62
N ARG A 375 -14.02 10.56 -34.17
CA ARG A 375 -15.13 11.31 -34.78
C ARG A 375 -14.82 12.78 -34.50
N LYS A 376 -14.50 13.51 -35.57
CA LYS A 376 -14.48 14.98 -35.57
C LYS A 376 -15.83 15.53 -35.15
#